data_AF-A0A4Q2ZBP2-F1
#
_entry.id   AF-A0A4Q2ZBP2-F1
#
_cell.length_a   1.000
_cell.length_b   1.000
_cell.length_c   1.000
_cell.angle_alpha   90.00
_cell.angle_beta   90.00
_cell.angle_gamma   90.00
#
_symmetry.space_group_name_H-M   'P 1'
#
loop_
_entity.id
_entity.type
_entity.pdbx_description
1 polymer ?
#
loop_
_entity_poly.entity_id
_entity_poly.type
_entity_poly.pdbx_seq_one_letter_code
_entity_poly.pdbx_strand_id
1 'polypeptide(L)' 'PENKEKLAAVLTYHVVSGKVMAADVKPGDVKTVNGATATISASGGTVMIDKSTVTKTDIAASNGVIHVIDTVMMPETK' A
#
# COMPACT_ATOMS: atom_id res chain seq x y z
N PRO A 1 7.93 -14.81 19.81
CA PRO A 1 8.83 -14.38 18.71
C PRO A 1 9.23 -12.92 18.89
N GLU A 2 10.53 -12.68 18.97
CA GLU A 2 11.14 -11.37 19.24
C GLU A 2 10.87 -10.33 18.14
N ASN A 3 10.53 -10.76 16.92
CA ASN A 3 10.29 -9.87 15.78
C ASN A 3 8.81 -9.59 15.47
N LYS A 4 7.89 -9.93 16.40
CA LYS A 4 6.44 -9.71 16.18
C LYS A 4 6.11 -8.25 15.89
N GLU A 5 6.75 -7.31 16.60
CA GLU A 5 6.49 -5.88 16.45
C GLU A 5 6.95 -5.35 15.08
N LYS A 6 8.13 -5.79 14.61
CA LYS A 6 8.63 -5.45 13.28
C LYS A 6 7.73 -5.98 12.17
N LEU A 7 7.25 -7.23 12.31
CA LEU A 7 6.31 -7.80 11.35
C LEU A 7 4.98 -7.05 11.35
N ALA A 8 4.45 -6.69 12.52
CA ALA A 8 3.24 -5.89 12.63
C ALA A 8 3.42 -4.52 11.96
N ALA A 9 4.58 -3.88 12.10
CA ALA A 9 4.87 -2.61 11.43
C ALA A 9 4.84 -2.75 9.90
N VAL A 10 5.49 -3.78 9.36
CA VAL A 10 5.47 -4.06 7.92
C VAL A 10 4.04 -4.30 7.42
N LEU A 11 3.26 -5.14 8.11
CA LEU A 11 1.89 -5.44 7.70
C LEU A 11 0.98 -4.21 7.78
N THR A 12 1.11 -3.38 8.82
CA THR A 12 0.33 -2.15 8.96
C THR A 12 0.73 -1.06 7.97
N TYR A 13 1.95 -1.11 7.42
CA TYR A 13 2.39 -0.21 6.35
C TYR A 13 1.70 -0.52 5.01
N HIS A 14 1.35 -1.79 4.76
CA HIS A 14 0.63 -2.18 3.54
C HIS A 14 -0.87 -1.84 3.58
N VAL A 15 -1.37 -1.31 4.69
CA VAL A 15 -2.79 -1.00 4.87
C VAL A 15 -2.98 0.50 4.88
N VAL A 16 -3.88 0.98 4.03
CA VAL A 16 -4.35 2.37 4.02
C VAL A 16 -5.80 2.38 4.49
N SER A 17 -6.13 3.29 5.41
CA SER A 17 -7.50 3.44 5.88
C SER A 17 -8.37 4.09 4.81
N GLY A 18 -9.37 3.35 4.33
CA GLY A 18 -10.33 3.84 3.34
C GLY A 18 -10.56 2.84 2.22
N LYS A 19 -11.55 3.14 1.37
CA LYS A 19 -11.81 2.36 0.15
C LYS A 19 -11.34 3.17 -1.04
N VAL A 20 -10.24 2.74 -1.65
CA VAL A 20 -9.67 3.38 -2.85
C VAL A 20 -9.70 2.37 -3.98
N MET A 21 -10.58 2.59 -4.95
CA MET A 21 -10.59 1.81 -6.21
C MET A 21 -9.54 2.36 -7.16
N ALA A 22 -9.11 1.59 -8.16
CA ALA A 22 -8.12 2.04 -9.14
C ALA A 22 -8.52 3.35 -9.84
N ALA A 23 -9.81 3.53 -10.10
CA ALA A 23 -10.36 4.76 -10.69
C ALA A 23 -10.19 6.01 -9.79
N ASP A 24 -10.11 5.81 -8.48
CA ASP A 24 -9.96 6.87 -7.48
C ASP A 24 -8.49 7.10 -7.09
N VAL A 25 -7.58 6.22 -7.52
CA VAL A 25 -6.14 6.35 -7.24
C VAL A 25 -5.61 7.58 -7.98
N LYS A 26 -5.21 8.59 -7.19
CA LYS A 26 -4.49 9.77 -7.68
C LYS A 26 -3.03 9.68 -7.23
N PRO A 27 -2.09 10.12 -8.07
CA PRO A 27 -0.70 10.30 -7.65
C PRO A 27 -0.63 11.24 -6.45
N GLY A 28 0.16 10.87 -5.44
CA GLY A 28 0.31 11.64 -4.22
C GLY A 28 0.64 10.78 -3.01
N ASP A 29 0.80 11.45 -1.88
CA ASP A 29 1.18 10.85 -0.63
C ASP A 29 -0.04 10.36 0.14
N VAL A 30 -0.02 9.08 0.56
CA VAL A 30 -1.08 8.46 1.36
C VAL A 30 -0.57 8.01 2.70
N LYS A 31 -1.34 8.27 3.75
CA LYS A 31 -0.99 7.85 5.11
C LYS A 31 -1.44 6.41 5.35
N THR A 32 -0.49 5.56 5.72
CA THR A 32 -0.73 4.16 6.08
C THR A 32 -1.23 4.04 7.52
N VAL A 33 -1.79 2.88 7.88
CA VAL A 33 -2.23 2.58 9.25
C VAL A 33 -1.05 2.56 10.23
N ASN A 34 0.15 2.23 9.74
CA ASN A 34 1.37 2.31 10.54
C ASN A 34 1.73 3.75 10.95
N GLY A 35 1.16 4.77 10.30
CA GLY A 35 1.42 6.17 10.55
C GLY A 35 2.47 6.80 9.63
N ALA A 36 3.25 5.97 8.93
CA ALA A 36 4.14 6.38 7.86
C ALA A 36 3.37 6.66 6.56
N THR A 37 3.98 7.43 5.66
CA THR A 37 3.40 7.85 4.39
C THR A 37 4.00 7.01 3.27
N ALA A 38 3.15 6.44 2.42
CA ALA A 38 3.56 5.82 1.16
C ALA A 38 3.25 6.76 0.00
N THR A 39 4.12 6.83 -0.99
CA THR A 39 3.94 7.69 -2.16
C THR A 39 3.38 6.87 -3.33
N ILE A 40 2.22 7.28 -3.84
CA ILE A 40 1.62 6.70 -5.03
C ILE A 40 2.04 7.51 -6.25
N SER A 41 2.56 6.83 -7.27
CA SER A 41 2.81 7.40 -8.58
C SER A 41 2.06 6.60 -9.64
N ALA A 42 1.54 7.29 -10.66
CA ALA A 42 0.93 6.65 -11.82
C ALA A 42 1.64 7.15 -13.06
N SER A 43 2.20 6.23 -13.85
CA SER A 43 2.90 6.54 -15.09
C SER A 43 2.53 5.53 -16.16
N GLY A 44 2.08 6.01 -17.32
CA GLY A 44 1.78 5.16 -18.48
C GLY A 44 0.73 4.05 -18.23
N GLY A 45 -0.22 4.27 -17.32
CA GLY A 45 -1.23 3.26 -16.94
C GLY A 45 -0.76 2.24 -15.91
N THR A 46 0.48 2.35 -15.44
CA THR A 46 1.01 1.55 -14.32
C THR A 46 0.96 2.38 -13.04
N VAL A 47 0.42 1.80 -11.98
CA VAL A 47 0.44 2.39 -10.63
C VAL A 47 1.62 1.80 -9.87
N MET A 48 2.42 2.65 -9.26
CA MET A 48 3.51 2.27 -8.37
C MET A 48 3.28 2.91 -7.00
N ILE A 49 3.56 2.15 -5.95
CA ILE A 49 3.47 2.60 -4.57
C ILE A 49 4.85 2.41 -3.96
N ASP A 50 5.50 3.52 -3.61
CA ASP A 50 6.93 3.62 -3.30
C ASP A 50 7.79 2.97 -4.40
N LYS A 51 8.32 1.77 -4.14
CA LYS A 51 9.14 0.97 -5.06
C LYS A 51 8.43 -0.27 -5.58
N SER A 52 7.15 -0.44 -5.27
CA SER A 52 6.36 -1.63 -5.60
C SER A 52 5.41 -1.33 -6.74
N THR A 53 5.35 -2.21 -7.73
CA THR A 53 4.47 -2.06 -8.89
C THR A 53 3.16 -2.79 -8.62
N VAL A 54 2.03 -2.12 -8.89
CA VAL A 54 0.72 -2.76 -8.80
C VAL A 54 0.50 -3.62 -10.04
N THR A 55 0.37 -4.93 -9.84
CA THR A 55 0.20 -5.93 -10.91
C THR A 55 -1.28 -6.24 -11.19
N LYS A 56 -2.13 -6.14 -10.17
CA LYS A 56 -3.59 -6.28 -10.29
C LYS A 56 -4.29 -5.30 -9.37
N THR A 57 -5.36 -4.69 -9.84
CA THR A 57 -6.20 -3.79 -9.05
C THR A 57 -7.61 -4.35 -8.87
N ASP A 58 -8.38 -3.71 -8.01
CA ASP A 58 -9.85 -3.87 -7.90
C ASP A 58 -10.33 -5.26 -7.49
N ILE A 59 -9.55 -5.96 -6.67
CA ILE A 59 -10.03 -7.19 -6.03
C ILE A 59 -10.95 -6.78 -4.88
N ALA A 60 -12.26 -6.92 -5.10
CA ALA A 60 -13.27 -6.62 -4.10
C ALA A 60 -13.17 -7.60 -2.92
N ALA A 61 -12.95 -7.07 -1.73
CA ALA A 61 -13.01 -7.82 -0.47
C ALA A 61 -14.18 -7.31 0.36
N SER A 62 -14.68 -8.13 1.30
CA SER A 62 -15.82 -7.77 2.15
C SER A 62 -15.57 -6.52 2.99
N ASN A 63 -14.31 -6.17 3.24
CA ASN A 63 -13.85 -5.06 4.07
C ASN A 63 -13.08 -3.98 3.32
N GLY A 64 -13.00 -4.02 1.98
CA GLY A 64 -12.21 -3.04 1.23
C GLY A 64 -11.90 -3.46 -0.20
N VAL A 65 -10.77 -2.97 -0.71
CA VAL A 65 -10.24 -3.30 -2.04
C VAL A 65 -8.80 -3.75 -1.86
N ILE A 66 -8.44 -4.85 -2.50
CA ILE A 66 -7.07 -5.36 -2.52
C ILE A 66 -6.45 -5.00 -3.86
N HIS A 67 -5.25 -4.42 -3.79
CA HIS A 67 -4.36 -4.19 -4.92
C HIS A 67 -3.13 -5.08 -4.75
N VAL A 68 -2.82 -5.89 -5.77
CA VAL A 68 -1.71 -6.83 -5.75
C VAL A 68 -0.44 -6.11 -6.18
N ILE A 69 0.61 -6.22 -5.40
CA ILE A 69 1.92 -5.66 -5.67
C ILE A 69 2.95 -6.77 -5.92
N ASP A 70 4.01 -6.45 -6.66
CA ASP A 70 5.12 -7.36 -6.95
C ASP A 70 6.18 -7.45 -5.84
N THR A 71 6.27 -6.42 -4.99
CA THR A 71 7.35 -6.22 -4.03
C THR A 71 6.79 -5.88 -2.66
N VAL A 72 7.45 -6.35 -1.60
CA VAL A 72 7.07 -6.01 -0.21
C VAL A 72 7.49 -4.58 0.11
N MET A 73 6.54 -3.79 0.61
CA MET A 73 6.78 -2.44 1.06
C MET A 73 7.46 -2.44 2.43
N MET A 74 8.63 -1.82 2.51
CA MET A 74 9.34 -1.68 3.78
C MET A 74 9.05 -0.29 4.36
N PRO A 75 8.48 -0.19 5.57
CA PRO A 75 8.38 1.09 6.25
C PRO A 75 9.79 1.61 6.52
N GLU A 76 10.04 2.90 6.26
CA GLU A 76 11.27 3.55 6.73
C GLU A 76 11.21 3.63 8.25
N THR A 77 11.76 2.61 8.90
CA THR A 77 11.86 2.54 10.36
C THR A 77 12.61 3.79 10.86
N LYS A 78 11.92 4.65 11.61
CA LYS A 78 12.61 5.55 12.56
C LYS A 78 13.11 4.76 13.76
#